data_AF-A0A0P4WAJ3-F1
#
_entry.id   AF-A0A0P4WAJ3-F1
#
_cell.length_a   1.000
_cell.length_b   1.000
_cell.length_c   1.000
_cell.angle_alpha   90.00
_cell.angle_beta   90.00
_cell.angle_gamma   90.00
#
_symmetry.space_group_name_H-M   'P 1'
#
loop_
_entity.id
_entity.type
_entity.pdbx_description
1 polymer ?
#
loop_
_entity_poly.entity_id
_entity_poly.type
_entity_poly.pdbx_seq_one_letter_code
_entity_poly.pdbx_strand_id
1 'polypeptide(L)'
;MLQISGTCETVGCNGNVAEFFFKCRAHETSGEDDSSVALYLVRANLPAIPCLACTEVSSPVVVFECEDAHVMCLDCFVTYCVSRLNERQFTRNLEIGYTLPCPIGCQDSLIREVHHFKLMGDNNYERYQRWGAEEAVLAAGGVLCPYPGCGQGIIADEDCRRVVCVGGCGYVFCKLCLQGYHIGECEPEGGGGPNFVGGSGTFAVDPTRAAGSRWDEASSLAIRVTTKPCPKCRTPTERDGGCMHMVCTRSSCNFHWCWVCQTEWTRECMGAHWFG
;
A
#
# COMPACT_ATOMS: atom_id res chain seq x y z
N MET A 1 13.16 -10.96 -6.92
CA MET A 1 11.88 -11.69 -7.06
C MET A 1 12.16 -13.18 -6.97
N LEU A 2 11.54 -13.88 -6.04
CA LEU A 2 11.56 -15.35 -6.01
C LEU A 2 10.68 -15.83 -7.17
N GLN A 3 11.29 -16.46 -8.18
CA GLN A 3 10.56 -17.10 -9.27
C GLN A 3 10.29 -18.55 -8.90
N ILE A 4 9.04 -18.99 -9.06
CA ILE A 4 8.66 -20.38 -8.85
C ILE A 4 8.68 -21.06 -10.21
N SER A 5 9.49 -22.09 -10.35
CA SER A 5 9.57 -22.89 -11.58
C SER A 5 8.48 -23.97 -11.61
N GLY A 6 8.09 -24.39 -12.81
CA GLY A 6 7.13 -25.47 -13.02
C GLY A 6 7.26 -26.10 -14.40
N THR A 7 6.26 -26.87 -14.78
CA THR A 7 6.14 -27.44 -16.13
C THR A 7 4.78 -27.05 -16.70
N CYS A 8 4.77 -26.46 -17.89
CA CYS A 8 3.54 -26.17 -18.59
C CYS A 8 2.94 -27.48 -19.16
N GLU A 9 1.67 -27.75 -18.84
CA GLU A 9 0.97 -28.94 -19.34
C GLU A 9 0.51 -28.78 -20.81
N THR A 10 0.57 -27.57 -21.37
CA THR A 10 0.23 -27.32 -22.77
C THR A 10 1.26 -27.95 -23.72
N VAL A 11 0.79 -28.84 -24.59
CA VAL A 11 1.63 -29.53 -25.57
C VAL A 11 2.38 -28.53 -26.46
N GLY A 12 3.70 -28.66 -26.54
CA GLY A 12 4.56 -27.79 -27.33
C GLY A 12 4.95 -26.47 -26.65
N CYS A 13 4.50 -26.23 -25.41
CA CYS A 13 4.96 -25.11 -24.61
C CYS A 13 6.19 -25.50 -23.78
N ASN A 14 7.26 -24.73 -23.88
CA ASN A 14 8.49 -24.92 -23.09
C ASN A 14 8.57 -23.98 -21.87
N GLY A 15 7.43 -23.37 -21.48
CA GLY A 15 7.35 -22.49 -20.33
C GLY A 15 7.64 -23.24 -19.03
N ASN A 16 8.57 -22.70 -18.24
CA ASN A 16 9.06 -23.33 -17.00
C ASN A 16 9.03 -22.39 -15.78
N VAL A 17 8.45 -21.20 -15.92
CA VAL A 17 8.29 -20.21 -14.84
C VAL A 17 6.80 -19.95 -14.65
N ALA A 18 6.35 -19.96 -13.39
CA ALA A 18 4.99 -19.64 -13.03
C ALA A 18 4.80 -18.12 -12.87
N GLU A 19 3.74 -17.59 -13.46
CA GLU A 19 3.26 -16.23 -13.24
C GLU A 19 2.00 -16.28 -12.37
N PHE A 20 1.93 -15.41 -11.36
CA PHE A 20 0.82 -15.34 -10.42
C PHE A 20 0.07 -14.02 -10.62
N PHE A 21 -1.26 -14.11 -10.57
CA PHE A 21 -2.16 -12.96 -10.60
C PHE A 21 -3.27 -13.16 -9.56
N PHE A 22 -3.96 -12.07 -9.23
CA PHE A 22 -5.09 -12.09 -8.30
C PHE A 22 -6.36 -11.62 -9.00
N LYS A 23 -7.50 -12.10 -8.52
CA LYS A 23 -8.83 -11.70 -9.00
C LYS A 23 -9.74 -11.40 -7.82
N CYS A 24 -10.71 -10.52 -8.03
CA CYS A 24 -11.73 -10.24 -7.03
C CYS A 24 -12.64 -11.45 -6.82
N ARG A 25 -12.93 -11.78 -5.56
CA ARG A 25 -13.87 -12.86 -5.20
C ARG A 25 -15.32 -12.39 -5.09
N ALA A 26 -15.55 -11.08 -5.04
CA ALA A 26 -16.87 -10.52 -4.78
C ALA A 26 -17.82 -10.54 -6.00
N HIS A 27 -17.29 -10.77 -7.20
CA HIS A 27 -18.07 -10.85 -8.43
C HIS A 27 -17.48 -11.92 -9.35
N GLU A 28 -18.27 -12.34 -10.33
CA GLU A 28 -17.76 -13.15 -11.44
C GLU A 28 -16.80 -12.30 -12.28
N THR A 29 -15.68 -12.90 -12.68
CA THR A 29 -14.62 -12.21 -13.40
C THR A 29 -14.86 -12.28 -14.91
N SER A 30 -14.57 -11.19 -15.62
CA SER A 30 -14.92 -11.02 -17.04
C SER A 30 -13.99 -11.72 -18.04
N GLY A 31 -13.03 -12.54 -17.56
CA GLY A 31 -12.08 -13.26 -18.40
C GLY A 31 -10.68 -13.33 -17.79
N GLU A 32 -9.69 -13.62 -18.63
CA GLU A 32 -8.28 -13.72 -18.21
C GLU A 32 -7.66 -12.37 -17.85
N ASP A 33 -8.06 -11.29 -18.54
CA ASP A 33 -7.54 -9.93 -18.32
C ASP A 33 -8.10 -9.23 -17.07
N ASP A 34 -9.15 -9.78 -16.46
CA ASP A 34 -9.76 -9.26 -15.24
C ASP A 34 -8.91 -9.63 -14.02
N SER A 35 -7.90 -8.80 -13.76
CA SER A 35 -6.95 -8.95 -12.65
C SER A 35 -7.10 -7.83 -11.62
N SER A 36 -6.64 -8.10 -10.41
CA SER A 36 -6.67 -7.16 -9.28
C SER A 36 -5.28 -7.05 -8.67
N VAL A 37 -4.94 -5.85 -8.20
CA VAL A 37 -3.68 -5.61 -7.49
C VAL A 37 -3.74 -6.24 -6.10
N ALA A 38 -2.69 -6.97 -5.73
CA ALA A 38 -2.57 -7.58 -4.41
C ALA A 38 -2.15 -6.53 -3.37
N LEU A 39 -2.99 -6.33 -2.35
CA LEU A 39 -2.67 -5.47 -1.20
C LEU A 39 -1.86 -6.26 -0.17
N TYR A 40 -0.59 -6.55 -0.49
CA TYR A 40 0.26 -7.48 0.27
C TYR A 40 0.58 -7.06 1.71
N LEU A 41 0.44 -5.77 2.06
CA LEU A 41 0.58 -5.30 3.44
C LEU A 41 -0.65 -5.64 4.28
N VAL A 42 -1.80 -5.91 3.66
CA VAL A 42 -3.04 -6.26 4.35
C VAL A 42 -3.04 -7.76 4.65
N ARG A 43 -3.01 -8.10 5.94
CA ARG A 43 -2.93 -9.48 6.43
C ARG A 43 -4.08 -9.80 7.39
N ALA A 44 -4.49 -11.06 7.43
CA ALA A 44 -5.41 -11.55 8.45
C ALA A 44 -4.69 -11.56 9.81
N ASN A 45 -5.25 -10.91 10.83
CA ASN A 45 -4.62 -10.80 12.14
C ASN A 45 -4.85 -12.06 12.99
N LEU A 46 -4.42 -13.21 12.46
CA LEU A 46 -4.47 -14.47 13.19
C LEU A 46 -3.70 -14.39 14.51
N PRO A 47 -2.56 -13.70 14.63
CA PRO A 47 -1.87 -13.57 15.92
C PRO A 47 -2.61 -12.73 16.98
N ALA A 48 -3.66 -12.00 16.60
CA ALA A 48 -4.38 -11.07 17.48
C ALA A 48 -3.48 -9.95 18.03
N ILE A 49 -2.58 -9.41 17.19
CA ILE A 49 -1.70 -8.30 17.55
C ILE A 49 -2.53 -7.00 17.64
N PRO A 50 -2.39 -6.22 18.73
CA PRO A 50 -3.11 -4.95 18.87
C PRO A 50 -2.60 -3.89 17.90
N CYS A 51 -3.51 -3.03 17.43
CA CYS A 51 -3.18 -1.90 16.58
C CYS A 51 -2.22 -0.93 17.29
N LEU A 52 -1.17 -0.52 16.59
CA LEU A 52 -0.20 0.49 17.02
C LEU A 52 -0.85 1.81 17.48
N ALA A 53 -1.95 2.23 16.83
CA ALA A 53 -2.61 3.49 17.11
C ALA A 53 -3.71 3.37 18.18
N CYS A 54 -4.70 2.50 17.99
CA CYS A 54 -5.86 2.40 18.90
C CYS A 54 -5.77 1.29 19.95
N THR A 55 -4.74 0.44 19.92
CA THR A 55 -4.55 -0.74 20.78
C THR A 55 -5.63 -1.82 20.69
N GLU A 56 -6.63 -1.64 19.84
CA GLU A 56 -7.67 -2.65 19.60
C GLU A 56 -7.14 -3.78 18.72
N VAL A 57 -7.64 -4.98 18.97
CA VAL A 57 -7.40 -6.14 18.12
C VAL A 57 -8.51 -6.24 17.09
N SER A 58 -8.16 -6.14 15.82
CA SER A 58 -9.07 -6.30 14.69
C SER A 58 -8.42 -7.12 13.58
N SER A 59 -9.22 -7.55 12.60
CA SER A 59 -8.74 -8.26 11.41
C SER A 59 -9.60 -7.86 10.21
N PRO A 60 -9.02 -7.58 9.04
CA PRO A 60 -7.58 -7.60 8.74
C PRO A 60 -6.82 -6.38 9.30
N VAL A 61 -5.49 -6.43 9.22
CA VAL A 61 -4.56 -5.37 9.65
C VAL A 61 -3.55 -5.07 8.54
N VAL A 62 -2.95 -3.89 8.58
CA VAL A 62 -1.78 -3.51 7.78
C VAL A 62 -0.52 -3.84 8.58
N VAL A 63 0.40 -4.56 7.97
CA VAL A 63 1.74 -4.84 8.51
C VAL A 63 2.74 -4.08 7.66
N PHE A 64 3.41 -3.08 8.24
CA PHE A 64 4.41 -2.27 7.54
C PHE A 64 5.69 -3.08 7.29
N GLU A 65 6.36 -2.84 6.16
CA GLU A 65 7.68 -3.42 5.82
C GLU A 65 8.81 -2.66 6.52
N CYS A 66 8.72 -2.49 7.84
CA CYS A 66 9.81 -1.98 8.68
C CYS A 66 10.46 -3.12 9.48
N GLU A 67 11.64 -2.87 10.06
CA GLU A 67 12.37 -3.87 10.87
C GLU A 67 11.50 -4.53 11.95
N ASP A 68 10.68 -3.73 12.63
CA ASP A 68 9.78 -4.17 13.70
C ASP A 68 8.43 -4.72 13.20
N ALA A 69 8.20 -4.68 11.89
CA ALA A 69 6.95 -5.09 11.24
C ALA A 69 5.69 -4.57 11.95
N HIS A 70 5.63 -3.26 12.19
CA HIS A 70 4.55 -2.63 12.96
C HIS A 70 3.16 -2.91 12.36
N VAL A 71 2.18 -3.11 13.24
CA VAL A 71 0.81 -3.52 12.90
C VAL A 71 -0.18 -2.38 13.16
N MET A 72 -1.06 -2.11 12.21
CA MET A 72 -2.11 -1.10 12.34
C MET A 72 -3.44 -1.64 11.81
N CYS A 73 -4.55 -1.39 12.49
CA CYS A 73 -5.87 -1.73 11.94
C CYS A 73 -6.19 -0.88 10.70
N LEU A 74 -7.08 -1.38 9.83
CA LEU A 74 -7.46 -0.67 8.60
C LEU A 74 -7.99 0.74 8.87
N ASP A 75 -8.84 0.92 9.89
CA ASP A 75 -9.44 2.22 10.19
C ASP A 75 -8.38 3.26 10.60
N CYS A 76 -7.42 2.84 11.44
CA CYS A 76 -6.31 3.71 11.82
C CYS A 76 -5.37 3.99 10.65
N PHE A 77 -5.16 3.02 9.76
CA PHE A 77 -4.35 3.21 8.55
C PHE A 77 -4.99 4.23 7.59
N VAL A 78 -6.30 4.13 7.36
CA VAL A 78 -7.05 5.11 6.57
C VAL A 78 -6.97 6.49 7.22
N THR A 79 -7.19 6.57 8.53
CA THR A 79 -7.09 7.84 9.28
C THR A 79 -5.70 8.45 9.18
N TYR A 80 -4.64 7.64 9.33
CA TYR A 80 -3.25 8.07 9.15
C TYR A 80 -3.02 8.66 7.75
N CYS A 81 -3.40 7.92 6.71
CA CYS A 81 -3.19 8.35 5.33
C CYS A 81 -3.97 9.64 5.05
N VAL A 82 -5.25 9.73 5.45
CA VAL A 82 -6.08 10.92 5.21
C VAL A 82 -5.57 12.14 5.99
N SER A 83 -5.08 11.99 7.23
CA SER A 83 -4.44 13.08 7.99
C SER A 83 -3.19 13.60 7.27
N ARG A 84 -2.26 12.70 6.89
CA ARG A 84 -1.04 13.10 6.17
C ARG A 84 -1.33 13.66 4.78
N LEU A 85 -2.40 13.19 4.14
CA LEU A 85 -2.92 13.76 2.91
C LEU A 85 -3.30 15.22 3.21
N ASN A 86 -4.27 15.46 4.08
CA ASN A 86 -4.76 16.81 4.39
C ASN A 86 -3.66 17.80 4.80
N GLU A 87 -2.61 17.32 5.48
CA GLU A 87 -1.47 18.11 5.94
C GLU A 87 -0.34 18.27 4.89
N ARG A 88 -0.48 17.70 3.69
CA ARG A 88 0.57 17.64 2.63
C ARG A 88 1.89 17.05 3.13
N GLN A 89 1.82 15.95 3.87
CA GLN A 89 2.96 15.26 4.49
C GLN A 89 3.21 13.86 3.92
N PHE A 90 2.70 13.57 2.74
CA PHE A 90 3.22 12.46 1.95
C PHE A 90 4.63 12.82 1.46
N THR A 91 5.49 11.82 1.34
CA THR A 91 6.86 12.01 0.90
C THR A 91 7.03 11.58 -0.55
N ARG A 92 7.83 12.34 -1.31
CA ARG A 92 8.22 11.98 -2.67
C ARG A 92 9.47 11.11 -2.64
N ASN A 93 9.37 9.93 -3.23
CA ASN A 93 10.47 9.04 -3.52
C ASN A 93 10.60 8.88 -5.04
N LEU A 94 11.84 8.87 -5.57
CA LEU A 94 12.09 8.84 -7.01
C LEU A 94 11.71 7.51 -7.68
N GLU A 95 11.77 6.40 -6.95
CA GLU A 95 11.49 5.06 -7.48
C GLU A 95 10.03 4.65 -7.24
N ILE A 96 9.48 5.01 -6.08
CA ILE A 96 8.14 4.60 -5.64
C ILE A 96 7.07 5.63 -6.06
N GLY A 97 7.42 6.91 -6.07
CA GLY A 97 6.47 8.01 -6.24
C GLY A 97 6.06 8.64 -4.90
N TYR A 98 4.80 9.02 -4.78
CA TYR A 98 4.27 9.73 -3.61
C TYR A 98 3.76 8.71 -2.58
N THR A 99 4.34 8.67 -1.38
CA THR A 99 4.09 7.56 -0.44
C THR A 99 4.21 7.99 1.02
N LEU A 100 3.98 7.05 1.94
CA LEU A 100 4.10 7.21 3.39
C LEU A 100 4.97 6.10 3.99
N PRO A 101 5.74 6.40 5.05
CA PRO A 101 6.46 5.42 5.84
C PRO A 101 5.58 4.78 6.92
N CYS A 102 6.18 3.91 7.73
CA CYS A 102 5.63 3.54 9.03
C CYS A 102 5.43 4.80 9.90
N PRO A 103 4.29 4.96 10.60
CA PRO A 103 3.97 6.18 11.34
C PRO A 103 4.84 6.45 12.58
N ILE A 104 5.65 5.47 13.03
CA ILE A 104 6.68 5.67 14.07
C ILE A 104 7.97 6.27 13.49
N GLY A 105 8.12 6.34 12.17
CA GLY A 105 9.33 6.85 11.53
C GLY A 105 10.46 5.83 11.43
N CYS A 106 10.13 4.54 11.34
CA CYS A 106 11.11 3.49 11.07
C CYS A 106 11.83 3.73 9.74
N GLN A 107 13.10 3.37 9.68
CA GLN A 107 13.88 3.40 8.44
C GLN A 107 13.34 2.39 7.42
N ASP A 108 13.55 2.68 6.13
CA ASP A 108 13.21 1.82 4.98
C ASP A 108 11.76 1.29 4.96
N SER A 109 10.83 2.04 5.56
CA SER A 109 9.46 1.60 5.79
C SER A 109 8.42 2.16 4.82
N LEU A 110 8.87 2.68 3.67
CA LEU A 110 8.01 3.29 2.66
C LEU A 110 7.11 2.24 2.02
N ILE A 111 5.81 2.55 1.90
CA ILE A 111 4.85 1.71 1.20
C ILE A 111 5.16 1.75 -0.30
N ARG A 112 5.59 0.61 -0.87
CA ARG A 112 6.01 0.54 -2.28
C ARG A 112 4.82 0.44 -3.23
N GLU A 113 3.82 -0.35 -2.87
CA GLU A 113 2.60 -0.51 -3.68
C GLU A 113 1.58 0.58 -3.34
N VAL A 114 1.50 1.59 -4.20
CA VAL A 114 0.63 2.77 -4.03
C VAL A 114 -0.86 2.44 -4.06
N HIS A 115 -1.27 1.30 -4.60
CA HIS A 115 -2.68 0.88 -4.59
C HIS A 115 -3.21 0.62 -3.17
N HIS A 116 -2.35 0.46 -2.16
CA HIS A 116 -2.79 0.46 -0.75
C HIS A 116 -3.52 1.75 -0.35
N PHE A 117 -3.16 2.89 -0.96
CA PHE A 117 -3.82 4.17 -0.69
C PHE A 117 -5.25 4.24 -1.25
N LYS A 118 -5.68 3.30 -2.11
CA LYS A 118 -7.07 3.17 -2.54
C LYS A 118 -8.02 2.85 -1.37
N LEU A 119 -7.50 2.31 -0.26
CA LEU A 119 -8.24 2.09 0.98
C LEU A 119 -8.81 3.39 1.58
N MET A 120 -8.27 4.57 1.24
CA MET A 120 -8.83 5.86 1.66
C MET A 120 -10.18 6.22 1.00
N GLY A 121 -10.62 5.42 0.03
CA GLY A 121 -11.79 5.69 -0.80
C GLY A 121 -11.50 6.60 -1.99
N ASP A 122 -12.39 6.60 -2.97
CA ASP A 122 -12.17 7.21 -4.29
C ASP A 122 -11.86 8.70 -4.23
N ASN A 123 -12.62 9.47 -3.45
CA ASN A 123 -12.40 10.93 -3.33
C ASN A 123 -11.00 11.26 -2.79
N ASN A 124 -10.56 10.58 -1.72
CA ASN A 124 -9.21 10.80 -1.19
C ASN A 124 -8.13 10.24 -2.12
N TYR A 125 -8.39 9.14 -2.82
CA TYR A 125 -7.44 8.59 -3.77
C TYR A 125 -7.24 9.51 -4.98
N GLU A 126 -8.29 10.14 -5.50
CA GLU A 126 -8.20 11.17 -6.54
C GLU A 126 -7.40 12.39 -6.06
N ARG A 127 -7.61 12.84 -4.82
CA ARG A 127 -6.82 13.91 -4.19
C ARG A 127 -5.35 13.52 -4.06
N TYR A 128 -5.08 12.29 -3.65
CA TYR A 128 -3.73 11.72 -3.57
C TYR A 128 -3.03 11.71 -4.94
N GLN A 129 -3.70 11.22 -5.99
CA GLN A 129 -3.15 11.22 -7.35
C GLN A 129 -2.87 12.65 -7.85
N ARG A 130 -3.80 13.59 -7.60
CA ARG A 130 -3.63 15.00 -7.97
C ARG A 130 -2.41 15.61 -7.29
N TRP A 131 -2.28 15.46 -5.97
CA TRP A 131 -1.15 16.04 -5.26
C TRP A 131 0.18 15.34 -5.57
N GLY A 132 0.17 14.03 -5.80
CA GLY A 132 1.36 13.33 -6.30
C GLY A 132 1.83 13.87 -7.65
N ALA A 133 0.90 14.20 -8.55
CA ALA A 133 1.22 14.85 -9.83
C ALA A 133 1.70 16.30 -9.65
N GLU A 134 1.06 17.08 -8.76
CA GLU A 134 1.50 18.44 -8.41
C GLU A 134 2.95 18.44 -7.89
N GLU A 135 3.27 17.58 -6.91
CA GLU A 135 4.61 17.45 -6.34
C GLU A 135 5.64 16.97 -7.38
N ALA A 136 5.25 16.08 -8.29
CA ALA A 136 6.13 15.65 -9.37
C ALA A 136 6.46 16.79 -10.34
N VAL A 137 5.49 17.66 -10.65
CA VAL A 137 5.71 18.84 -11.50
C VAL A 137 6.62 19.85 -10.81
N LEU A 138 6.35 20.17 -9.54
CA LEU A 138 7.17 21.11 -8.76
C LEU A 138 8.61 20.60 -8.63
N ALA A 139 8.78 19.31 -8.36
CA ALA A 139 10.11 18.71 -8.25
C ALA A 139 10.88 18.65 -9.58
N ALA A 140 10.19 18.71 -10.72
CA ALA A 140 10.79 18.86 -12.05
C ALA A 140 11.10 20.32 -12.42
N GLY A 141 10.97 21.27 -11.48
CA GLY A 141 11.16 22.70 -11.72
C GLY A 141 9.98 23.37 -12.44
N GLY A 142 8.85 22.68 -12.54
CA GLY A 142 7.60 23.20 -13.08
C GLY A 142 6.85 24.09 -12.10
N VAL A 143 5.70 24.60 -12.54
CA VAL A 143 4.81 25.45 -11.75
C VAL A 143 3.36 24.99 -11.89
N LEU A 144 2.53 25.30 -10.89
CA LEU A 144 1.09 25.08 -10.95
C LEU A 144 0.39 26.37 -11.38
N CYS A 145 -0.65 26.26 -12.20
CA CYS A 145 -1.46 27.41 -12.59
C CYS A 145 -2.14 28.03 -11.34
N PRO A 146 -1.89 29.32 -11.06
CA PRO A 146 -2.41 29.99 -9.86
C PRO A 146 -3.87 30.43 -9.98
N TYR A 147 -4.48 30.26 -11.17
CA TYR A 147 -5.87 30.67 -11.38
C TYR A 147 -6.81 29.84 -10.48
N PRO A 148 -7.72 30.47 -9.71
CA PRO A 148 -8.63 29.77 -8.81
C PRO A 148 -9.40 28.66 -9.52
N GLY A 149 -9.32 27.44 -8.99
CA GLY A 149 -10.00 26.27 -9.54
C GLY A 149 -9.30 25.61 -10.75
N CYS A 150 -8.13 26.09 -11.19
CA CYS A 150 -7.36 25.44 -12.25
C CYS A 150 -6.31 24.46 -11.71
N GLY A 151 -5.17 24.95 -11.19
CA GLY A 151 -4.12 24.09 -10.65
C GLY A 151 -3.38 23.21 -11.67
N GLN A 152 -3.51 23.46 -12.97
CA GLN A 152 -2.80 22.71 -14.01
C GLN A 152 -1.28 22.74 -13.79
N GLY A 153 -0.65 21.57 -13.77
CA GLY A 153 0.81 21.46 -13.69
C GLY A 153 1.48 21.70 -15.04
N ILE A 154 2.50 22.57 -15.06
CA ILE A 154 3.16 23.04 -16.28
C ILE A 154 4.67 22.94 -16.08
N ILE A 155 5.34 22.16 -16.94
CA ILE A 155 6.79 22.15 -17.06
C ILE A 155 7.16 23.14 -18.16
N ALA A 156 7.54 24.35 -17.76
CA ALA A 156 7.99 25.40 -18.67
C ALA A 156 9.52 25.41 -18.75
N ASP A 157 10.06 25.83 -19.89
CA ASP A 157 11.51 25.99 -20.08
C ASP A 157 12.13 26.82 -18.95
N GLU A 158 13.38 26.51 -18.60
CA GLU A 158 14.06 27.11 -17.44
C GLU A 158 14.05 28.64 -17.50
N ASP A 159 14.38 29.19 -18.67
CA ASP A 159 14.48 30.63 -18.93
C ASP A 159 13.13 31.32 -19.21
N CYS A 160 12.04 30.56 -19.27
CA CYS A 160 10.73 31.11 -19.64
C CYS A 160 10.00 31.68 -18.43
N ARG A 161 9.90 33.01 -18.37
CA ARG A 161 9.14 33.72 -17.32
C ARG A 161 7.65 33.85 -17.63
N ARG A 162 7.27 33.88 -18.91
CA ARG A 162 5.88 34.00 -19.37
C ARG A 162 5.27 32.63 -19.54
N VAL A 163 4.49 32.19 -18.56
CA VAL A 163 3.83 30.88 -18.60
C VAL A 163 2.39 31.05 -19.07
N VAL A 164 1.99 30.25 -20.05
CA VAL A 164 0.59 30.12 -20.47
C VAL A 164 0.08 28.79 -19.94
N CYS A 165 -1.10 28.79 -19.31
CA CYS A 165 -1.75 27.58 -18.83
C CYS A 165 -2.31 26.74 -20.00
N VAL A 166 -1.41 26.08 -20.74
CA VAL A 166 -1.74 25.19 -21.85
C VAL A 166 -2.44 23.93 -21.33
N GLY A 167 -3.54 23.53 -21.99
CA GLY A 167 -4.35 22.39 -21.56
C GLY A 167 -5.21 22.62 -20.32
N GLY A 168 -5.14 23.82 -19.71
CA GLY A 168 -5.98 24.23 -18.58
C GLY A 168 -6.86 25.44 -18.95
N CYS A 169 -6.87 26.46 -18.08
CA CYS A 169 -7.76 27.63 -18.25
C CYS A 169 -7.25 28.71 -19.20
N GLY A 170 -6.05 28.57 -19.79
CA GLY A 170 -5.45 29.57 -20.67
C GLY A 170 -4.90 30.82 -19.98
N TYR A 171 -4.96 30.89 -18.65
CA TYR A 171 -4.40 32.01 -17.87
C TYR A 171 -2.90 32.20 -18.15
N VAL A 172 -2.47 33.45 -18.28
CA VAL A 172 -1.08 33.82 -18.57
C VAL A 172 -0.48 34.50 -17.35
N PHE A 173 0.56 33.90 -16.78
CA PHE A 173 1.13 34.31 -15.50
C PHE A 173 2.65 34.31 -15.51
N CYS A 174 3.23 35.01 -14.54
CA CYS A 174 4.67 35.08 -14.31
C CYS A 174 5.13 33.86 -13.49
N LYS A 175 6.13 33.11 -13.99
CA LYS A 175 6.72 31.94 -13.31
C LYS A 175 7.27 32.26 -11.92
N LEU A 176 7.75 33.49 -11.72
CA LEU A 176 8.47 33.90 -10.50
C LEU A 176 7.55 34.33 -9.36
N CYS A 177 6.54 35.16 -9.64
CA CYS A 177 5.63 35.69 -8.61
C CYS A 177 4.24 35.03 -8.60
N LEU A 178 3.94 34.16 -9.57
CA LEU A 178 2.64 33.51 -9.76
C LEU A 178 1.46 34.48 -9.89
N GLN A 179 1.71 35.73 -10.25
CA GLN A 179 0.70 36.73 -10.62
C GLN A 179 0.52 36.82 -12.14
N GLY A 180 -0.49 37.57 -12.60
CA GLY A 180 -0.69 37.84 -14.03
C GLY A 180 0.60 38.30 -14.71
N TYR A 181 0.84 37.84 -15.94
CA TYR A 181 2.10 38.14 -16.64
C TYR A 181 2.29 39.66 -16.81
N HIS A 182 3.52 40.11 -16.58
CA HIS A 182 3.89 41.51 -16.62
C HIS A 182 5.30 41.67 -17.21
N ILE A 183 5.59 42.88 -17.70
CA ILE A 183 6.90 43.28 -18.23
C ILE A 183 7.60 44.09 -17.15
N GLY A 184 8.87 43.79 -16.85
CA GLY A 184 9.64 44.43 -15.77
C GLY A 184 9.87 43.53 -14.56
N GLU A 185 10.40 44.06 -13.46
CA GLU A 185 10.66 43.30 -12.23
C GLU A 185 9.38 42.89 -11.51
N CYS A 186 9.43 41.81 -10.70
CA CYS A 186 8.31 41.41 -9.86
C CYS A 186 8.16 42.39 -8.70
N GLU A 187 6.99 43.01 -8.59
CA GLU A 187 6.69 43.86 -7.44
C GLU A 187 6.47 43.00 -6.19
N PRO A 188 7.11 43.35 -5.06
CA PRO A 188 6.92 42.68 -3.79
C PRO A 188 5.63 43.18 -3.11
N GLU A 189 4.46 42.90 -3.67
CA GLU A 189 3.20 43.17 -2.98
C GLU A 189 2.67 41.92 -2.26
N GLY A 190 2.65 42.03 -0.92
CA GLY A 190 1.77 41.32 0.00
C GLY A 190 1.57 39.84 -0.26
N GLY A 191 2.56 39.02 0.08
CA GLY A 191 2.54 37.56 -0.03
C GLY A 191 1.34 36.90 0.66
N GLY A 192 0.21 36.86 -0.05
CA GLY A 192 -0.87 35.91 0.17
C GLY A 192 -0.45 34.56 -0.38
N GLY A 193 0.62 33.99 0.17
CA GLY A 193 0.81 32.54 0.07
C GLY A 193 -0.46 31.88 0.60
N PRO A 194 -0.90 30.74 0.04
CA PRO A 194 -2.06 30.05 0.58
C PRO A 194 -1.80 29.77 2.06
N ASN A 195 -2.53 30.47 2.94
CA ASN A 195 -2.58 30.17 4.35
C ASN A 195 -3.20 28.78 4.47
N PHE A 196 -2.35 27.75 4.51
CA PHE A 196 -2.72 26.44 4.99
C PHE A 196 -3.08 26.60 6.47
N VAL A 197 -4.35 26.87 6.73
CA VAL A 197 -4.95 26.68 8.04
C VAL A 197 -4.94 25.17 8.27
N GLY A 198 -3.85 24.68 8.86
CA GLY A 198 -3.71 23.30 9.32
C GLY A 198 -4.82 23.03 10.33
N GLY A 199 -5.85 22.31 9.88
CA GLY A 199 -6.88 21.78 10.75
C GLY A 199 -6.24 20.92 11.82
N SER A 200 -6.48 21.30 13.08
CA SER A 200 -5.99 20.62 14.28
C SER A 200 -6.48 19.18 14.33
N GLY A 201 -5.58 18.24 14.08
CA GLY A 201 -5.79 16.81 14.20
C GLY A 201 -4.60 16.01 13.68
N THR A 202 -3.37 16.36 14.11
CA THR A 202 -2.17 15.60 13.74
C THR A 202 -2.36 14.16 14.18
N PHE A 203 -2.34 13.21 13.24
CA PHE A 203 -2.30 11.80 13.59
C PHE A 203 -1.00 11.53 14.36
N ALA A 204 -1.12 11.34 15.67
CA ALA A 204 0.00 11.08 16.56
C ALA A 204 -0.09 9.64 17.08
N VAL A 205 1.01 8.91 16.92
CA VAL A 205 1.17 7.58 17.50
C VAL A 205 2.08 7.70 18.71
N ASP A 206 1.68 7.09 19.82
CA ASP A 206 2.49 6.99 21.02
C ASP A 206 3.60 5.94 20.81
N PRO A 207 4.89 6.34 20.80
CA PRO A 207 6.00 5.40 20.58
C PRO A 207 6.08 4.28 21.61
N THR A 208 5.50 4.45 22.80
CA THR A 208 5.49 3.39 23.84
C THR A 208 4.66 2.17 23.43
N ARG A 209 3.74 2.33 22.47
CA ARG A 209 2.88 1.25 21.94
C ARG A 209 3.57 0.40 20.88
N ALA A 210 4.67 0.91 20.30
CA ALA A 210 5.40 0.27 19.20
C ALA A 210 5.76 -1.19 19.51
N ALA A 211 6.35 -1.44 20.68
CA ALA A 211 6.80 -2.77 21.10
C ALA A 211 5.67 -3.81 21.16
N GLY A 212 4.44 -3.41 21.52
CA GLY A 212 3.27 -4.30 21.62
C GLY A 212 2.58 -4.56 20.28
N SER A 213 2.96 -3.84 19.23
CA SER A 213 2.32 -3.88 17.91
C SER A 213 3.20 -4.48 16.82
N ARG A 214 4.16 -5.33 17.19
CA ARG A 214 5.11 -5.95 16.26
C ARG A 214 4.55 -7.22 15.67
N TRP A 215 4.66 -7.39 14.35
CA TRP A 215 4.37 -8.65 13.67
C TRP A 215 5.56 -9.59 13.79
N ASP A 216 5.69 -10.21 14.98
CA ASP A 216 6.69 -11.25 15.19
C ASP A 216 6.08 -12.61 14.87
N GLU A 217 6.35 -13.14 13.68
CA GLU A 217 5.90 -14.48 13.28
C GLU A 217 6.34 -15.56 14.29
N ALA A 218 7.54 -15.47 14.85
CA ALA A 218 8.08 -16.45 15.79
C ALA A 218 7.38 -16.41 17.17
N SER A 219 7.13 -15.22 17.72
CA SER A 219 6.36 -15.07 18.96
C SER A 219 4.86 -15.32 18.76
N SER A 220 4.33 -15.01 17.57
CA SER A 220 2.94 -15.31 17.18
C SER A 220 2.68 -16.82 17.08
N LEU A 221 3.65 -17.55 16.52
CA LEU A 221 3.65 -19.02 16.44
C LEU A 221 3.77 -19.64 17.83
N ALA A 222 4.55 -19.04 18.74
CA ALA A 222 4.73 -19.55 20.11
C ALA A 222 3.46 -19.50 20.97
N ILE A 223 2.51 -18.59 20.68
CA ILE A 223 1.28 -18.40 21.47
C ILE A 223 0.10 -19.23 20.92
N ARG A 224 0.22 -19.86 19.74
CA ARG A 224 -0.82 -20.71 19.15
C ARG A 224 -0.33 -22.12 18.82
N VAL A 225 -1.29 -23.01 18.57
CA VAL A 225 -1.11 -24.43 18.28
C VAL A 225 -0.17 -24.61 17.08
N THR A 226 1.14 -24.74 17.36
CA THR A 226 2.18 -25.11 16.37
C THR A 226 1.89 -26.46 15.76
N THR A 227 1.08 -27.27 16.44
CA THR A 227 0.82 -28.67 16.11
C THR A 227 -0.68 -28.95 15.94
N LYS A 228 -1.15 -29.13 14.71
CA LYS A 228 -2.53 -29.57 14.44
C LYS A 228 -2.58 -31.06 14.08
N PRO A 229 -3.62 -31.80 14.50
CA PRO A 229 -3.76 -33.20 14.13
C PRO A 229 -4.17 -33.34 12.67
N CYS A 230 -3.53 -34.26 11.94
CA CYS A 230 -3.93 -34.62 10.59
C CYS A 230 -5.44 -35.00 10.55
N PRO A 231 -6.25 -34.45 9.64
CA PRO A 231 -7.69 -34.74 9.58
C PRO A 231 -8.02 -36.21 9.34
N LYS A 232 -7.14 -36.95 8.63
CA LYS A 232 -7.33 -38.37 8.28
C LYS A 232 -6.88 -39.34 9.36
N CYS A 233 -5.72 -39.10 9.99
CA CYS A 233 -5.09 -40.07 10.90
C CYS A 233 -4.75 -39.53 12.29
N ARG A 234 -5.09 -38.27 12.55
CA ARG A 234 -4.88 -37.55 13.82
C ARG A 234 -3.44 -37.44 14.29
N THR A 235 -2.47 -37.81 13.43
CA THR A 235 -1.04 -37.65 13.74
C THR A 235 -0.75 -36.17 13.96
N PRO A 236 -0.19 -35.79 15.13
CA PRO A 236 0.19 -34.40 15.39
C PRO A 236 1.18 -33.93 14.33
N THR A 237 0.87 -32.82 13.66
CA THR A 237 1.66 -32.29 12.56
C THR A 237 1.99 -30.84 12.87
N GLU A 238 3.28 -30.52 12.85
CA GLU A 238 3.78 -29.16 12.96
C GLU A 238 3.85 -28.49 11.59
N ARG A 239 3.58 -27.18 11.54
CA ARG A 239 3.74 -26.39 10.32
C ARG A 239 5.09 -25.71 10.32
N ASP A 240 5.93 -26.07 9.35
CA ASP A 240 7.22 -25.44 9.08
C ASP A 240 7.13 -24.59 7.80
N GLY A 241 7.14 -23.26 7.95
CA GLY A 241 7.03 -22.30 6.86
C GLY A 241 5.62 -21.73 6.61
N GLY A 242 5.50 -20.95 5.52
CA GLY A 242 4.30 -20.16 5.19
C GLY A 242 3.26 -20.86 4.30
N CYS A 243 3.50 -22.10 3.85
CA CYS A 243 2.56 -22.82 2.99
C CYS A 243 1.43 -23.45 3.82
N MET A 244 0.18 -23.33 3.36
CA MET A 244 -0.99 -23.95 4.01
C MET A 244 -1.27 -25.37 3.50
N HIS A 245 -0.58 -25.81 2.45
CA HIS A 245 -0.67 -27.17 1.92
C HIS A 245 0.24 -28.11 2.71
N MET A 246 -0.38 -28.93 3.55
CA MET A 246 0.32 -29.89 4.39
C MET A 246 0.26 -31.30 3.78
N VAL A 247 1.37 -32.03 3.88
CA VAL A 247 1.42 -33.46 3.55
C VAL A 247 1.70 -34.24 4.83
N CYS A 248 0.80 -35.16 5.20
CA CYS A 248 0.98 -35.96 6.40
C CYS A 248 2.24 -36.85 6.28
N THR A 249 3.21 -36.65 7.18
CA THR A 249 4.50 -37.37 7.18
C THR A 249 4.40 -38.83 7.62
N ARG A 250 3.25 -39.24 8.17
CA ARG A 250 3.00 -40.66 8.46
C ARG A 250 2.94 -41.44 7.15
N SER A 251 3.89 -42.35 6.97
CA SER A 251 4.07 -43.18 5.76
C SER A 251 2.81 -43.93 5.32
N SER A 252 1.95 -44.35 6.26
CA SER A 252 0.69 -45.03 5.98
C SER A 252 -0.47 -44.08 5.62
N CYS A 253 -0.27 -42.77 5.63
CA CYS A 253 -1.32 -41.76 5.47
C CYS A 253 -1.14 -40.93 4.19
N ASN A 254 -0.01 -40.22 4.06
CA ASN A 254 0.34 -39.32 2.95
C ASN A 254 -0.81 -38.39 2.51
N PHE A 255 -1.68 -38.00 3.44
CA PHE A 255 -2.85 -37.19 3.15
C PHE A 255 -2.44 -35.73 2.94
N HIS A 256 -2.92 -35.13 1.85
CA HIS A 256 -2.75 -33.72 1.54
C HIS A 256 -3.93 -32.93 2.12
N TRP A 257 -3.65 -31.96 2.99
CA TRP A 257 -4.68 -31.25 3.72
C TRP A 257 -4.35 -29.78 3.92
N CYS A 258 -5.38 -28.96 4.15
CA CYS A 258 -5.22 -27.52 4.38
C CYS A 258 -5.05 -27.22 5.88
N TRP A 259 -3.98 -26.50 6.25
CA TRP A 259 -3.73 -26.07 7.63
C TRP A 259 -4.85 -25.20 8.20
N VAL A 260 -5.46 -24.35 7.37
CA VAL A 260 -6.55 -23.43 7.76
C VAL A 260 -7.86 -24.20 7.90
N CYS A 261 -8.30 -24.89 6.84
CA CYS A 261 -9.61 -25.56 6.79
C CYS A 261 -9.68 -26.86 7.60
N GLN A 262 -8.54 -27.53 7.84
CA GLN A 262 -8.48 -28.86 8.46
C GLN A 262 -9.28 -29.93 7.67
N THR A 263 -9.29 -29.79 6.34
CA THR A 263 -9.92 -30.71 5.38
C THR A 263 -8.92 -31.09 4.29
N GLU A 264 -9.32 -31.92 3.33
CA GLU A 264 -8.55 -32.19 2.11
C GLU A 264 -8.12 -30.90 1.41
N TRP A 265 -6.93 -30.90 0.81
CA TRP A 265 -6.41 -29.77 0.04
C TRP A 265 -7.15 -29.62 -1.30
N THR A 266 -7.69 -28.44 -1.57
CA THR A 266 -8.47 -28.18 -2.79
C THR A 266 -8.00 -26.93 -3.56
N ARG A 267 -8.51 -26.75 -4.78
CA ARG A 267 -8.27 -25.54 -5.60
C ARG A 267 -8.81 -24.28 -4.94
N GLU A 268 -9.89 -24.38 -4.17
CA GLU A 268 -10.41 -23.27 -3.36
C GLU A 268 -9.43 -22.88 -2.26
N CYS A 269 -8.73 -23.84 -1.65
CA CYS A 269 -7.67 -23.56 -0.68
C CYS A 269 -6.50 -22.83 -1.35
N MET A 270 -6.08 -23.28 -2.54
CA MET A 270 -5.04 -22.63 -3.36
C MET A 270 -5.42 -21.18 -3.72
N GLY A 271 -6.68 -20.93 -4.08
CA GLY A 271 -7.12 -19.58 -4.46
C GLY A 271 -7.35 -18.64 -3.27
N ALA A 272 -7.77 -19.16 -2.12
CA ALA A 272 -8.19 -18.32 -0.99
C ALA A 272 -7.11 -18.09 0.07
N HIS A 273 -6.23 -19.06 0.31
CA HIS A 273 -5.23 -19.00 1.39
C HIS A 273 -4.09 -20.00 1.15
N TRP A 274 -3.41 -19.90 0.00
CA TRP A 274 -2.28 -20.78 -0.31
C TRP A 274 -1.15 -20.62 0.71
N PHE A 275 -0.84 -19.37 1.08
CA PHE A 275 0.24 -19.01 1.98
C PHE A 275 -0.19 -17.91 2.97
N GLY A 276 0.57 -17.76 4.05
CA GLY A 276 0.41 -16.67 5.03
C GLY A 276 0.76 -17.05 6.47
#